data_AF-A0A5R2MW68-F1
#
_entry.id   AF-A0A5R2MW68-F1
#
_cell.length_a   1.000
_cell.length_b   1.000
_cell.length_c   1.000
_cell.angle_alpha   90.00
_cell.angle_beta   90.00
_cell.angle_gamma   90.00
#
_symmetry.space_group_name_H-M   'P 1'
#
loop_
_entity.id
_entity.type
_entity.pdbx_description
1 polymer ?
#
loop_
_entity_poly.entity_id
_entity_poly.type
_entity_poly.pdbx_seq_one_letter_code
_entity_poly.pdbx_strand_id
1 'polypeptide(L)'
;VGGAKVSTKIDLLMNLVKKVDALVIGGGMANTFLAARGTDVGKSLCEHDLAPTAKQIMIEAAEAGCAIILPVDGVVAKQFKAGAACETVAISDVPAD
;
A
#
# COMPACT_ATOMS: atom_id res chain seq x y z
N VAL A 1 -8.14 2.90 -5.32
CA VAL A 1 -8.44 3.44 -3.97
C VAL A 1 -7.14 3.95 -3.36
N GLY A 2 -7.15 5.14 -2.78
CA GLY A 2 -5.98 5.67 -2.08
C GLY A 2 -6.34 6.36 -0.77
N GLY A 3 -5.32 6.78 -0.02
CA GLY A 3 -5.45 7.48 1.25
C GLY A 3 -4.30 7.16 2.20
N ALA A 4 -4.30 7.79 3.37
CA ALA A 4 -3.22 7.69 4.34
C ALA A 4 -3.25 6.39 5.16
N LYS A 5 -4.44 5.85 5.45
CA LYS A 5 -4.64 4.74 6.41
C LYS A 5 -5.56 3.67 5.84
N VAL A 6 -5.17 2.41 5.98
CA VAL A 6 -5.99 1.22 5.72
C VAL A 6 -7.15 1.15 6.71
N SER A 7 -6.92 1.42 7.99
CA SER A 7 -7.92 1.33 9.08
C SER A 7 -9.26 1.98 8.74
N THR A 8 -9.21 3.13 8.07
CA THR A 8 -10.39 3.92 7.70
C THR A 8 -11.18 3.38 6.51
N LYS A 9 -10.67 2.37 5.79
CA LYS A 9 -11.23 1.88 4.52
C LYS A 9 -11.35 0.36 4.42
N ILE A 10 -11.19 -0.38 5.52
CA ILE A 10 -11.24 -1.86 5.52
C ILE A 10 -12.56 -2.36 4.92
N ASP A 11 -13.70 -1.91 5.44
CA ASP A 11 -15.02 -2.36 4.98
C ASP A 11 -15.26 -2.07 3.50
N LEU A 12 -14.80 -0.90 3.04
CA LEU A 12 -14.88 -0.53 1.63
C LEU A 12 -14.04 -1.48 0.77
N LEU A 13 -12.80 -1.76 1.16
CA LEU A 13 -11.90 -2.65 0.41
C LEU A 13 -12.49 -4.07 0.34
N MET A 14 -12.95 -4.62 1.47
CA MET A 14 -13.58 -5.95 1.52
C MET A 14 -14.82 -6.08 0.63
N ASN A 15 -15.62 -5.01 0.51
CA ASN A 15 -16.77 -4.99 -0.39
C ASN A 15 -16.36 -4.83 -1.86
N LEU A 16 -15.32 -4.05 -2.17
CA LEU A 16 -14.88 -3.81 -3.54
C LEU A 16 -14.19 -5.01 -4.16
N VAL A 17 -13.34 -5.72 -3.42
CA VAL A 17 -12.60 -6.89 -3.94
C VAL A 17 -13.52 -8.02 -4.42
N LYS A 18 -14.79 -8.03 -3.99
CA LYS A 18 -15.82 -8.99 -4.43
C LYS A 18 -16.62 -8.54 -5.66
N LYS A 19 -16.35 -7.35 -6.18
CA LYS A 19 -17.19 -6.68 -7.20
C LYS A 19 -16.42 -6.17 -8.41
N VAL A 20 -15.09 -6.11 -8.34
CA VAL A 20 -14.26 -5.55 -9.42
C VAL A 20 -13.22 -6.56 -9.85
N ASP A 21 -12.85 -6.54 -11.13
CA ASP A 21 -11.80 -7.42 -11.66
C ASP A 21 -10.40 -6.99 -11.20
N ALA A 22 -10.21 -5.69 -10.93
CA ALA A 22 -8.95 -5.15 -10.46
C ALA A 22 -9.15 -3.99 -9.49
N LEU A 23 -8.33 -3.97 -8.44
CA LEU A 23 -8.31 -2.93 -7.43
C LEU A 23 -6.89 -2.36 -7.30
N VAL A 24 -6.72 -1.14 -7.78
CA VAL A 24 -5.45 -0.38 -7.66
C VAL A 24 -5.41 0.30 -6.31
N ILE A 25 -4.35 0.08 -5.51
CA ILE A 25 -4.17 0.69 -4.19
C ILE A 25 -2.98 1.65 -4.23
N GLY A 26 -3.15 2.89 -3.78
CA GLY A 26 -2.10 3.91 -3.77
C GLY A 26 -2.10 4.77 -2.50
N GLY A 27 -1.10 5.65 -2.37
CA GLY A 27 -0.91 6.49 -1.18
C GLY A 27 -0.39 5.69 0.03
N GLY A 28 -0.49 6.27 1.24
CA GLY A 28 0.03 5.67 2.46
C GLY A 28 -0.48 4.25 2.73
N MET A 29 -1.76 3.99 2.42
CA MET A 29 -2.31 2.64 2.59
C MET A 29 -1.61 1.58 1.74
N ALA A 30 -1.08 1.92 0.55
CA ALA A 30 -0.36 0.96 -0.27
C ALA A 30 0.89 0.43 0.44
N ASN A 31 1.54 1.26 1.26
CA ASN A 31 2.71 0.85 2.04
C ASN A 31 2.37 -0.25 3.05
N THR A 32 1.18 -0.22 3.66
CA THR A 32 0.72 -1.30 4.55
C THR A 32 0.58 -2.62 3.77
N PHE A 33 0.07 -2.59 2.54
CA PHE A 33 -0.02 -3.79 1.69
C PHE A 33 1.36 -4.28 1.24
N LEU A 34 2.27 -3.38 0.90
CA LEU A 34 3.67 -3.70 0.55
C LEU A 34 4.42 -4.32 1.73
N ALA A 35 4.34 -3.70 2.91
CA ALA A 35 4.90 -4.22 4.15
C ALA A 35 4.30 -5.59 4.51
N ALA A 36 2.99 -5.77 4.31
CA ALA A 36 2.33 -7.06 4.51
C ALA A 36 2.85 -8.16 3.55
N ARG A 37 3.35 -7.81 2.36
CA ARG A 37 4.04 -8.72 1.42
C ARG A 37 5.52 -8.96 1.78
N GLY A 38 6.03 -8.31 2.82
CA GLY A 38 7.43 -8.41 3.24
C GLY A 38 8.37 -7.44 2.52
N THR A 39 7.85 -6.42 1.84
CA THR A 39 8.66 -5.32 1.30
C THR A 39 9.02 -4.36 2.41
N ASP A 40 10.29 -3.95 2.50
CA ASP A 40 10.68 -2.84 3.38
C ASP A 40 10.19 -1.51 2.78
N VAL A 41 9.50 -0.71 3.59
CA VAL A 41 8.93 0.58 3.19
C VAL A 41 9.61 1.75 3.92
N GLY A 42 10.69 1.49 4.65
CA GLY A 42 11.44 2.50 5.40
C GLY A 42 10.54 3.27 6.36
N LYS A 43 10.64 4.60 6.34
CA LYS A 43 9.79 5.51 7.16
C LYS A 43 8.48 5.91 6.49
N SER A 44 8.07 5.24 5.42
CA SER A 44 6.81 5.54 4.75
C SER A 44 5.63 5.35 5.70
N LEU A 45 4.58 6.16 5.53
CA LEU A 45 3.36 6.02 6.34
C LEU A 45 2.78 4.62 6.15
N CYS A 46 2.76 3.82 7.22
CA CYS A 46 2.39 2.41 7.22
C CYS A 46 1.74 2.03 8.56
N GLU A 47 0.66 1.26 8.52
CA GLU A 47 -0.02 0.69 9.70
C GLU A 47 0.42 -0.78 9.88
N HIS A 48 1.62 -0.99 10.43
CA HIS A 48 2.23 -2.33 10.55
C HIS A 48 1.39 -3.32 11.37
N ASP A 49 0.63 -2.83 12.34
CA ASP A 49 -0.33 -3.59 13.15
C ASP A 49 -1.48 -4.16 12.32
N LEU A 50 -1.79 -3.55 11.17
CA LEU A 50 -2.82 -3.99 10.23
C LEU A 50 -2.28 -4.84 9.07
N ALA A 51 -1.01 -5.27 9.12
CA ALA A 51 -0.46 -6.22 8.16
C ALA A 51 -1.30 -7.52 8.05
N PRO A 52 -1.82 -8.13 9.14
CA PRO A 52 -2.72 -9.28 9.03
C PRO A 52 -4.01 -8.97 8.27
N THR A 53 -4.60 -7.80 8.51
CA THR A 53 -5.82 -7.35 7.81
C THR A 53 -5.56 -7.11 6.33
N ALA A 54 -4.44 -6.47 5.97
CA ALA A 54 -4.06 -6.27 4.58
C ALA A 54 -3.84 -7.61 3.85
N LYS A 55 -3.24 -8.61 4.53
CA LYS A 55 -3.14 -9.99 4.02
C LYS A 55 -4.51 -10.60 3.77
N GLN A 56 -5.44 -10.48 4.72
CA GLN A 56 -6.80 -11.00 4.55
C GLN A 56 -7.50 -10.38 3.33
N ILE A 57 -7.39 -9.07 3.13
CA ILE A 57 -7.96 -8.39 1.95
C ILE A 57 -7.35 -8.94 0.66
N MET A 58 -6.04 -9.19 0.62
CA MET A 58 -5.39 -9.77 -0.56
C MET A 58 -5.82 -11.21 -0.83
N ILE A 59 -6.06 -12.01 0.22
CA ILE A 59 -6.58 -13.38 0.10
C ILE A 59 -7.99 -13.35 -0.47
N GLU A 60 -8.89 -12.56 0.11
CA GLU A 60 -10.28 -12.42 -0.36
C GLU A 60 -10.36 -11.92 -1.80
N ALA A 61 -9.45 -11.00 -2.19
CA ALA A 61 -9.35 -10.55 -3.56
C ALA A 61 -8.94 -11.68 -4.50
N ALA A 62 -7.93 -12.49 -4.14
CA ALA A 62 -7.50 -13.63 -4.94
C ALA A 62 -8.62 -14.68 -5.09
N GLU A 63 -9.36 -14.97 -4.01
CA GLU A 63 -10.51 -15.87 -4.02
C GLU A 63 -11.66 -15.36 -4.89
N ALA A 64 -11.88 -14.03 -4.92
CA ALA A 64 -12.90 -13.39 -5.74
C ALA A 64 -12.46 -13.16 -7.20
N GLY A 65 -11.23 -13.54 -7.58
CA GLY A 65 -10.69 -13.26 -8.92
C GLY A 65 -10.35 -11.80 -9.17
N CYS A 66 -10.19 -10.99 -8.11
CA CYS A 66 -9.84 -9.59 -8.17
C CYS A 66 -8.32 -9.38 -8.08
N ALA A 67 -7.74 -8.73 -9.09
CA ALA A 67 -6.32 -8.37 -9.10
C ALA A 67 -6.02 -7.18 -8.19
N ILE A 68 -5.21 -7.38 -7.15
CA ILE A 68 -4.66 -6.29 -6.32
C ILE A 68 -3.40 -5.73 -6.97
N ILE A 69 -3.52 -4.50 -7.48
CA ILE A 69 -2.43 -3.76 -8.14
C ILE A 69 -1.83 -2.78 -7.13
N LEU A 70 -0.54 -2.94 -6.86
CA LEU A 70 0.26 -2.08 -5.97
C LEU A 70 1.30 -1.30 -6.78
N PRO A 71 1.83 -0.19 -6.25
CA PRO A 71 2.94 0.53 -6.87
C PRO A 71 4.17 -0.38 -7.03
N VAL A 72 4.92 -0.16 -8.11
CA VAL A 72 6.20 -0.84 -8.39
C VAL A 72 7.40 0.10 -8.21
N ASP A 73 7.15 1.41 -8.24
CA ASP A 73 8.05 2.49 -7.95
C ASP A 73 7.38 3.54 -7.05
N GLY A 74 8.19 4.44 -6.49
CA GLY A 74 7.73 5.52 -5.63
C GLY A 74 8.68 6.72 -5.66
N VAL A 75 8.12 7.90 -5.39
CA VAL A 75 8.92 9.11 -5.18
C VAL A 75 9.16 9.27 -3.69
N VAL A 76 10.42 9.25 -3.28
CA VAL A 76 10.83 9.32 -1.87
C VAL A 76 11.54 10.64 -1.58
N ALA A 77 11.45 11.08 -0.32
CA ALA A 77 12.16 12.26 0.19
C ALA A 77 12.48 12.06 1.67
N LYS A 78 13.59 12.62 2.14
CA LYS A 78 14.01 12.55 3.55
C LYS A 78 13.12 13.35 4.51
N GLN A 79 12.36 14.31 3.98
CA GLN A 79 11.52 15.21 4.76
C GLN A 79 10.22 15.53 4.03
N PHE A 80 9.11 15.54 4.77
CA PHE A 80 7.81 15.97 4.26
C PHE A 80 7.71 17.51 4.31
N LYS A 81 8.28 18.17 3.30
CA LYS A 81 8.31 19.63 3.18
C LYS A 81 8.23 20.06 1.71
N ALA A 82 7.60 21.20 1.45
CA ALA A 82 7.61 21.83 0.12
C ALA A 82 9.04 22.05 -0.38
N GLY A 83 9.33 21.59 -1.59
CA GLY A 83 10.64 21.73 -2.23
C GLY A 83 11.75 20.84 -1.65
N ALA A 84 11.41 19.82 -0.85
CA ALA A 84 12.38 18.81 -0.44
C ALA A 84 12.96 18.08 -1.66
N ALA A 85 14.26 17.79 -1.63
CA ALA A 85 14.88 16.95 -2.65
C ALA A 85 14.20 15.57 -2.64
N CYS A 86 13.86 15.08 -3.83
CA CYS A 86 13.22 13.80 -4.03
C CYS A 86 13.92 13.01 -5.13
N GLU A 87 13.73 11.71 -5.09
CA GLU A 87 14.18 10.77 -6.11
C GLU A 87 13.10 9.73 -6.37
N THR A 88 13.12 9.15 -7.57
CA THR A 88 12.25 8.03 -7.92
C THR A 88 13.03 6.75 -7.76
N VAL A 89 12.50 5.82 -6.99
CA VAL A 89 13.11 4.52 -6.70
C VAL A 89 12.13 3.40 -7.00
N ALA A 90 12.65 2.22 -7.35
CA ALA A 90 11.83 1.01 -7.31
C ALA A 90 11.39 0.76 -5.87
N ILE A 91 10.24 0.11 -5.68
CA ILE A 91 9.72 -0.20 -4.34
C ILE A 91 10.67 -1.13 -3.55
N SER A 92 11.47 -1.95 -4.24
CA SER A 92 12.53 -2.76 -3.62
C SER A 92 13.71 -1.95 -3.08
N ASP A 93 13.85 -0.71 -3.54
CA ASP A 93 15.03 0.14 -3.32
C ASP A 93 14.70 1.34 -2.42
N VAL A 94 13.53 1.32 -1.76
CA VAL A 94 13.15 2.33 -0.78
C VAL A 94 14.17 2.30 0.38
N PRO A 95 14.86 3.40 0.67
CA PRO A 95 15.80 3.46 1.78
C PRO A 95 15.09 3.23 3.12
N ALA A 96 15.80 2.60 4.07
CA ALA A 96 15.27 2.33 5.40
C ALA A 96 15.10 3.61 6.27
N ASP A 97 15.74 4.73 5.88
CA ASP A 97 15.85 5.98 6.65
C ASP A 97 14.98 7.14 6.17
#